data_AF-A0A098VPJ7-F1
#
_entry.id   AF-A0A098VPJ7-F1
#
_cell.length_a   1.000
_cell.length_b   1.000
_cell.length_c   1.000
_cell.angle_alpha   90.00
_cell.angle_beta   90.00
_cell.angle_gamma   90.00
#
_symmetry.space_group_name_H-M   'P 1'
#
loop_
_entity.id
_entity.type
_entity.pdbx_description
1 polymer ?
#
loop_
_entity_poly.entity_id
_entity_poly.type
_entity_poly.pdbx_seq_one_letter_code
_entity_poly.pdbx_strand_id
1 'polypeptide(L)'
;MKEAALWTDGRYFLQAEQQLDPKAWILMKSGLPGTPQKEEWIMEKLKAPNSTLGFDPTLVPFDLIQKWKGYWSAQNAPIEICPIDQNLVDLAWSCRPARPCNAVSELALSFCGKSFEDKLKDLRSKIEAEKCAGLLVSSLDEIAWILNWRGSDIDFNPNGAINCLAKNLTPPVVIRDYNALFSDLKCWKELSNTFDRVLMAKGVSSVDLVESAGGEAVKTRVEIDGFRKAHVQDGVALVFTVWLSRSESTAANKLKEFRSQGKNYVGLSFDTISASGPNAAIIHYKPSAELSRSLSLDEIYLNGTTDVTRTLHFGTPSLEEKMDFTRVLKGNLALGSIVFPEKTSGFHLDVLARQFLWESGKDYRHGTGHGVGHYLNVHEGPHGIGFREEYLKNTLVDGMVVTNGIAALLLFSLEPGFYKDSAFGIRIEDIMIVRSKTDFPEPAFGGVAFYEFEKVTMYHSQVYVTLAPLLKELDAKALDWLKRETSPIC
;
A
#
# COMPACT_ATOMS: atom_id res chain seq x y z
N MET A 1 -22.45 -28.12 5.43
CA MET A 1 -21.89 -27.11 4.50
C MET A 1 -21.65 -27.80 3.17
N LYS A 2 -22.00 -27.21 2.02
CA LYS A 2 -21.83 -27.88 0.71
C LYS A 2 -20.49 -27.53 0.04
N GLU A 3 -20.12 -26.25 0.07
CA GLU A 3 -18.87 -25.72 -0.48
C GLU A 3 -18.42 -24.54 0.41
N ALA A 4 -17.13 -24.25 0.43
CA ALA A 4 -16.56 -23.00 0.92
C ALA A 4 -15.50 -22.53 -0.09
N ALA A 5 -15.46 -21.23 -0.40
CA ALA A 5 -14.61 -20.69 -1.45
C ALA A 5 -13.91 -19.39 -1.01
N LEU A 6 -12.65 -19.23 -1.40
CA LEU A 6 -11.83 -18.06 -1.09
C LEU A 6 -11.32 -17.43 -2.40
N TRP A 7 -11.69 -16.19 -2.65
CA TRP A 7 -11.11 -15.39 -3.74
C TRP A 7 -9.89 -14.64 -3.23
N THR A 8 -8.78 -14.78 -3.93
CA THR A 8 -7.61 -13.93 -3.75
C THR A 8 -6.99 -13.58 -5.10
N ASP A 9 -6.00 -12.69 -5.12
CA ASP A 9 -5.27 -12.27 -6.31
C ASP A 9 -3.91 -12.98 -6.46
N GLY A 10 -3.24 -12.71 -7.58
CA GLY A 10 -2.03 -13.44 -7.98
C GLY A 10 -0.84 -13.34 -7.04
N ARG A 11 -0.82 -12.37 -6.10
CA ARG A 11 0.18 -12.27 -5.03
C ARG A 11 0.11 -13.44 -4.04
N TYR A 12 -1.06 -14.08 -3.93
CA TYR A 12 -1.40 -15.02 -2.88
C TYR A 12 -1.74 -16.42 -3.37
N PHE A 13 -1.73 -16.71 -4.68
CA PHE A 13 -2.10 -18.04 -5.20
C PHE A 13 -1.29 -19.18 -4.56
N LEU A 14 0.04 -19.06 -4.55
CA LEU A 14 0.93 -20.08 -3.99
C LEU A 14 0.80 -20.18 -2.46
N GLN A 15 0.58 -19.06 -1.77
CA GLN A 15 0.40 -19.05 -0.31
C GLN A 15 -0.94 -19.68 0.10
N ALA A 16 -2.02 -19.40 -0.63
CA ALA A 16 -3.34 -19.95 -0.37
C ALA A 16 -3.37 -21.47 -0.61
N GLU A 17 -2.64 -21.98 -1.61
CA GLU A 17 -2.46 -23.44 -1.84
C GLU A 17 -1.71 -24.13 -0.70
N GLN A 18 -0.87 -23.42 0.05
CA GLN A 18 -0.14 -23.94 1.21
C GLN A 18 -0.94 -23.84 2.52
N GLN A 19 -1.83 -22.87 2.64
CA GLN A 19 -2.55 -22.56 3.89
C GLN A 19 -3.98 -23.11 3.97
N LEU A 20 -4.63 -23.36 2.82
CA LEU A 20 -5.99 -23.88 2.78
C LEU A 20 -6.00 -25.41 2.69
N ASP A 21 -6.86 -26.08 3.46
CA ASP A 21 -7.16 -27.49 3.23
C ASP A 21 -7.96 -27.64 1.92
N PRO A 22 -7.41 -28.27 0.86
CA PRO A 22 -8.08 -28.41 -0.43
C PRO A 22 -9.32 -29.34 -0.37
N LYS A 23 -9.54 -30.05 0.74
CA LYS A 23 -10.79 -30.82 0.98
C LYS A 23 -11.93 -29.95 1.52
N ALA A 24 -11.61 -28.81 2.12
CA ALA A 24 -12.58 -27.89 2.73
C ALA A 24 -12.81 -26.63 1.88
N TRP A 25 -11.78 -26.14 1.18
CA TRP A 25 -11.79 -24.86 0.49
C TRP A 25 -11.55 -24.97 -1.02
N ILE A 26 -12.32 -24.19 -1.78
CA ILE A 26 -12.11 -23.95 -3.21
C ILE A 26 -11.36 -22.62 -3.36
N LEU A 27 -10.12 -22.67 -3.87
CA LEU A 27 -9.34 -21.47 -4.16
C LEU A 27 -9.75 -20.86 -5.51
N MET A 28 -10.30 -19.64 -5.46
CA MET A 28 -10.73 -18.87 -6.63
C MET A 28 -9.64 -17.86 -7.00
N LYS A 29 -8.93 -18.13 -8.10
CA LYS A 29 -7.75 -17.38 -8.55
C LYS A 29 -8.14 -16.15 -9.38
N SER A 30 -8.48 -15.05 -8.71
CA SER A 30 -9.02 -13.83 -9.32
C SER A 30 -8.11 -13.29 -10.44
N GLY A 31 -8.71 -12.93 -11.57
CA GLY A 31 -7.99 -12.42 -12.75
C GLY A 31 -7.47 -13.50 -13.71
N LEU A 32 -7.54 -14.79 -13.37
CA LEU A 32 -7.29 -15.87 -14.33
C LEU A 32 -8.53 -16.17 -15.18
N PRO A 33 -8.37 -16.46 -16.49
CA PRO A 33 -9.46 -16.92 -17.34
C PRO A 33 -10.22 -18.12 -16.74
N GLY A 34 -11.55 -18.06 -16.78
CA GLY A 34 -12.41 -19.13 -16.27
C GLY A 34 -12.66 -19.13 -14.75
N THR A 35 -12.02 -18.23 -13.98
CA THR A 35 -12.41 -18.02 -12.57
C THR A 35 -13.66 -17.12 -12.51
N PRO A 36 -14.78 -17.59 -11.93
CA PRO A 36 -16.00 -16.78 -11.84
C PRO A 36 -15.82 -15.60 -10.88
N GLN A 37 -16.54 -14.52 -11.14
CA GLN A 37 -16.71 -13.42 -10.19
C GLN A 37 -17.55 -13.86 -8.98
N LYS A 38 -17.46 -13.11 -7.88
CA LYS A 38 -18.21 -13.44 -6.65
C LYS A 38 -19.72 -13.42 -6.90
N GLU A 39 -20.21 -12.39 -7.59
CA GLU A 39 -21.61 -12.26 -8.01
C GLU A 39 -22.11 -13.42 -8.87
N GLU A 40 -21.29 -13.92 -9.79
CA GLU A 40 -21.59 -15.05 -10.68
C GLU A 40 -21.70 -16.36 -9.89
N TRP A 41 -20.70 -16.63 -9.04
CA TRP A 41 -20.67 -17.86 -8.24
C TRP A 41 -21.78 -17.88 -7.18
N ILE A 42 -22.02 -16.77 -6.48
CA ILE A 42 -23.14 -16.64 -5.52
C ILE A 42 -24.46 -16.93 -6.24
N MET A 43 -24.68 -16.35 -7.43
CA MET A 43 -25.87 -16.62 -8.25
C MET A 43 -25.97 -18.08 -8.68
N GLU A 44 -24.85 -18.73 -9.01
CA GLU A 44 -24.83 -20.16 -9.36
C GLU A 44 -25.23 -21.05 -8.17
N LYS A 45 -24.74 -20.75 -6.96
CA LYS A 45 -24.96 -21.57 -5.76
C LYS A 45 -26.30 -21.32 -5.07
N LEU A 46 -26.86 -20.11 -5.14
CA LEU A 46 -28.15 -19.74 -4.53
C LEU A 46 -29.37 -20.03 -5.43
N LYS A 47 -29.25 -20.92 -6.42
CA LYS A 47 -30.37 -21.35 -7.30
C LYS A 47 -31.52 -22.08 -6.60
N ALA A 48 -31.32 -22.56 -5.37
CA ALA A 48 -32.37 -23.28 -4.63
C ALA A 48 -33.43 -22.28 -4.10
N PRO A 49 -34.73 -22.63 -4.12
CA PRO A 49 -35.76 -21.75 -3.57
C PRO A 49 -35.52 -21.46 -2.09
N ASN A 50 -35.82 -20.23 -1.66
CA ASN A 50 -35.58 -19.71 -0.30
C ASN A 50 -34.08 -19.66 0.09
N SER A 51 -33.19 -19.44 -0.87
CA SER A 51 -31.76 -19.16 -0.61
C SER A 51 -31.55 -17.67 -0.35
N THR A 52 -30.98 -17.33 0.81
CA THR A 52 -30.70 -15.95 1.23
C THR A 52 -29.19 -15.75 1.42
N LEU A 53 -28.65 -14.64 0.93
CA LEU A 53 -27.26 -14.23 1.19
C LEU A 53 -27.18 -13.50 2.53
N GLY A 54 -26.61 -14.16 3.54
CA GLY A 54 -26.22 -13.54 4.82
C GLY A 54 -24.87 -12.82 4.71
N PHE A 55 -24.75 -11.61 5.25
CA PHE A 55 -23.46 -10.89 5.33
C PHE A 55 -23.39 -9.96 6.55
N ASP A 56 -22.17 -9.69 7.03
CA ASP A 56 -21.92 -8.70 8.08
C ASP A 56 -21.88 -7.28 7.44
N PRO A 57 -22.80 -6.37 7.81
CA PRO A 57 -22.89 -5.04 7.20
C PRO A 57 -21.73 -4.11 7.57
N THR A 58 -20.91 -4.46 8.56
CA THR A 58 -19.71 -3.68 8.96
C THR A 58 -18.48 -4.03 8.13
N LEU A 59 -18.50 -5.15 7.40
CA LEU A 59 -17.34 -5.69 6.67
C LEU A 59 -17.48 -5.63 5.14
N VAL A 60 -18.68 -5.34 4.60
CA VAL A 60 -18.93 -5.34 3.15
C VAL A 60 -19.31 -3.94 2.65
N PRO A 61 -18.57 -3.36 1.68
CA PRO A 61 -18.90 -2.05 1.11
C PRO A 61 -20.31 -2.02 0.50
N PHE A 62 -21.06 -0.96 0.77
CA PHE A 62 -22.42 -0.78 0.26
C PHE A 62 -22.50 -0.85 -1.26
N ASP A 63 -21.55 -0.20 -1.96
CA ASP A 63 -21.56 -0.11 -3.42
C ASP A 63 -21.32 -1.48 -4.08
N LEU A 64 -20.60 -2.38 -3.40
CA LEU A 64 -20.44 -3.77 -3.81
C LEU A 64 -21.78 -4.53 -3.72
N ILE A 65 -22.53 -4.34 -2.62
CA ILE A 65 -23.87 -4.91 -2.48
C ILE A 65 -24.83 -4.35 -3.54
N GLN A 66 -24.77 -3.06 -3.86
CA GLN A 66 -25.60 -2.47 -4.93
C GLN A 66 -25.21 -2.99 -6.32
N LYS A 67 -23.91 -3.12 -6.62
CA LYS A 67 -23.41 -3.76 -7.85
C LYS A 67 -23.98 -5.18 -7.99
N TRP A 68 -23.89 -5.99 -6.93
CA TRP A 68 -24.40 -7.36 -6.90
C TRP A 68 -25.93 -7.42 -7.08
N LYS A 69 -26.70 -6.56 -6.38
CA LYS A 69 -28.16 -6.43 -6.58
C LYS A 69 -28.51 -6.08 -8.03
N GLY A 70 -27.81 -5.11 -8.62
CA GLY A 70 -28.02 -4.71 -10.02
C GLY A 70 -27.74 -5.85 -11.00
N TYR A 71 -26.63 -6.57 -10.79
CA TYR A 71 -26.27 -7.74 -11.58
C TYR A 71 -27.32 -8.87 -11.48
N TRP A 72 -27.72 -9.27 -10.27
CA TRP A 72 -28.71 -10.34 -10.07
C TRP A 72 -30.10 -9.97 -10.60
N SER A 73 -30.52 -8.71 -10.43
CA SER A 73 -31.75 -8.18 -11.01
C SER A 73 -31.75 -8.27 -12.54
N ALA A 74 -30.65 -7.86 -13.19
CA ALA A 74 -30.50 -7.97 -14.65
C ALA A 74 -30.52 -9.42 -15.18
N GLN A 75 -30.13 -10.39 -14.35
CA GLN A 75 -30.21 -11.83 -14.65
C GLN A 75 -31.54 -12.49 -14.22
N ASN A 76 -32.51 -11.72 -13.69
CA ASN A 76 -33.75 -12.21 -13.09
C ASN A 76 -33.53 -13.26 -11.98
N ALA A 77 -32.42 -13.18 -11.25
CA ALA A 77 -32.08 -14.09 -10.16
C ALA A 77 -32.74 -13.60 -8.85
N PRO A 78 -33.69 -14.37 -8.25
CA PRO A 78 -34.44 -13.94 -7.07
C PRO A 78 -33.62 -14.18 -5.78
N ILE A 79 -32.51 -13.49 -5.64
CA ILE A 79 -31.59 -13.62 -4.49
C ILE A 79 -31.97 -12.61 -3.42
N GLU A 80 -32.47 -13.12 -2.30
CA GLU A 80 -32.70 -12.31 -1.10
C GLU A 80 -31.36 -12.05 -0.38
N ILE A 81 -31.21 -10.87 0.22
CA ILE A 81 -30.02 -10.48 0.98
C ILE A 81 -30.46 -10.11 2.40
N CYS A 82 -29.83 -10.72 3.40
CA CYS A 82 -30.07 -10.47 4.81
C CYS A 82 -28.77 -9.94 5.46
N PRO A 83 -28.71 -8.66 5.85
CA PRO A 83 -27.64 -8.17 6.72
C PRO A 83 -27.78 -8.81 8.11
N ILE A 84 -26.66 -9.25 8.69
CA ILE A 84 -26.61 -9.89 10.00
C ILE A 84 -25.70 -9.07 10.91
N ASP A 85 -26.30 -8.36 11.86
CA ASP A 85 -25.58 -7.45 12.78
C ASP A 85 -24.58 -8.17 13.71
N GLN A 86 -24.78 -9.48 13.95
CA GLN A 86 -23.87 -10.31 14.73
C GLN A 86 -22.98 -11.15 13.81
N ASN A 87 -21.67 -10.89 13.83
CA ASN A 87 -20.72 -11.66 13.07
C ASN A 87 -20.73 -13.15 13.49
N LEU A 88 -21.03 -14.04 12.55
CA LEU A 88 -21.19 -15.48 12.83
C LEU A 88 -19.84 -16.19 13.09
N VAL A 89 -18.71 -15.62 12.66
CA VAL A 89 -17.38 -16.13 13.00
C VAL A 89 -17.06 -15.83 14.46
N ASP A 90 -17.41 -14.63 14.95
CA ASP A 90 -17.21 -14.25 16.35
C ASP A 90 -17.96 -15.18 17.33
N LEU A 91 -19.13 -15.69 16.94
CA LEU A 91 -19.87 -16.71 17.71
C LEU A 91 -19.14 -18.07 17.78
N ALA A 92 -18.40 -18.45 16.73
CA ALA A 92 -17.65 -19.70 16.68
C ALA A 92 -16.23 -19.58 17.28
N TRP A 93 -15.70 -18.35 17.37
CA TRP A 93 -14.31 -18.09 17.75
C TRP A 93 -14.11 -18.03 19.27
N SER A 94 -14.17 -19.21 19.91
CA SER A 94 -14.04 -19.39 21.37
C SER A 94 -12.79 -18.76 22.02
N CYS A 95 -11.71 -18.54 21.26
CA CYS A 95 -10.44 -17.96 21.70
C CYS A 95 -10.09 -16.64 21.01
N ARG A 96 -11.09 -15.84 20.59
CA ARG A 96 -10.87 -14.54 19.95
C ARG A 96 -10.05 -13.61 20.86
N PRO A 97 -8.95 -13.01 20.38
CA PRO A 97 -8.20 -12.01 21.15
C PRO A 97 -9.05 -10.75 21.37
N ALA A 98 -8.82 -10.07 22.50
CA ALA A 98 -9.44 -8.77 22.75
C ALA A 98 -8.96 -7.74 21.70
N ARG A 99 -9.85 -6.81 21.30
CA ARG A 99 -9.46 -5.69 20.45
C ARG A 99 -8.45 -4.81 21.20
N PRO A 100 -7.31 -4.42 20.58
CA PRO A 100 -6.41 -3.44 21.15
C PRO A 100 -7.09 -2.08 21.46
N CYS A 101 -6.63 -1.42 22.54
CA CYS A 101 -6.80 0.00 22.80
C CYS A 101 -5.49 0.49 23.40
N ASN A 102 -4.49 0.60 22.53
CA ASN A 102 -3.21 1.21 22.86
C ASN A 102 -3.39 2.74 22.90
N ALA A 103 -2.55 3.41 23.68
CA ALA A 103 -2.60 4.86 23.78
C ALA A 103 -2.23 5.50 22.42
N VAL A 104 -2.97 6.54 22.03
CA VAL A 104 -2.60 7.38 20.88
C VAL A 104 -1.65 8.50 21.32
N SER A 105 -0.75 8.90 20.42
CA SER A 105 0.19 10.00 20.60
C SER A 105 0.03 11.06 19.52
N GLU A 106 0.12 12.33 19.90
CA GLU A 106 0.19 13.44 18.93
C GLU A 106 1.55 13.49 18.22
N LEU A 107 1.52 13.64 16.91
CA LEU A 107 2.68 13.83 16.05
C LEU A 107 3.00 15.31 15.97
N ALA A 108 4.15 15.71 16.53
CA ALA A 108 4.56 17.12 16.62
C ALA A 108 4.60 17.82 15.25
N LEU A 109 4.28 19.12 15.24
CA LEU A 109 4.19 19.96 14.03
C LEU A 109 5.46 19.94 13.16
N SER A 110 6.63 19.69 13.76
CA SER A 110 7.92 19.50 13.07
C SER A 110 7.99 18.26 12.17
N PHE A 111 6.99 17.37 12.21
CA PHE A 111 6.88 16.18 11.37
C PHE A 111 5.71 16.25 10.39
N CYS A 112 4.56 16.81 10.77
CA CYS A 112 3.37 16.87 9.91
C CYS A 112 3.22 18.18 9.11
N GLY A 113 3.95 19.25 9.46
CA GLY A 113 3.96 20.53 8.74
C GLY A 113 2.67 21.36 8.80
N LYS A 114 1.53 20.80 9.22
CA LYS A 114 0.23 21.46 9.32
C LYS A 114 -0.54 21.02 10.56
N SER A 115 -1.14 21.98 11.28
CA SER A 115 -1.94 21.72 12.49
C SER A 115 -3.22 20.95 12.18
N PHE A 116 -3.85 20.32 13.18
CA PHE A 116 -5.13 19.64 12.98
C PHE A 116 -6.26 20.66 12.76
N GLU A 117 -6.16 21.84 13.39
CA GLU A 117 -7.10 22.95 13.23
C GLU A 117 -7.10 23.49 11.80
N ASP A 118 -5.93 23.66 11.19
CA ASP A 118 -5.83 24.09 9.79
C ASP A 118 -6.31 22.99 8.83
N LYS A 119 -6.07 21.70 9.14
CA LYS A 119 -6.62 20.57 8.36
C LYS A 119 -8.16 20.55 8.44
N LEU A 120 -8.73 20.72 9.62
CA LEU A 120 -10.19 20.82 9.81
C LEU A 120 -10.78 22.06 9.14
N LYS A 121 -10.05 23.18 9.11
CA LYS A 121 -10.46 24.39 8.38
C LYS A 121 -10.55 24.14 6.87
N ASP A 122 -9.51 23.57 6.26
CA ASP A 122 -9.53 23.16 4.84
C ASP A 122 -10.73 22.23 4.53
N LEU A 123 -10.95 21.22 5.39
CA LEU A 123 -12.04 20.26 5.22
C LEU A 123 -13.42 20.92 5.32
N ARG A 124 -13.62 21.83 6.28
CA ARG A 124 -14.88 22.59 6.41
C ARG A 124 -15.16 23.44 5.17
N SER A 125 -14.16 24.15 4.66
CA SER A 125 -14.33 24.94 3.42
C SER A 125 -14.64 24.07 2.19
N LYS A 126 -14.15 22.82 2.14
CA LYS A 126 -14.54 21.84 1.09
C LYS A 126 -15.97 21.34 1.28
N ILE A 127 -16.39 21.00 2.50
CA ILE A 127 -17.77 20.58 2.81
C ILE A 127 -18.77 21.69 2.44
N GLU A 128 -18.44 22.95 2.73
CA GLU A 128 -19.22 24.14 2.35
C GLU A 128 -19.30 24.32 0.83
N ALA A 129 -18.18 24.19 0.11
CA ALA A 129 -18.13 24.30 -1.34
C ALA A 129 -18.96 23.21 -2.05
N GLU A 130 -18.88 21.97 -1.57
CA GLU A 130 -19.67 20.82 -2.04
C GLU A 130 -21.12 20.80 -1.51
N LYS A 131 -21.52 21.81 -0.71
CA LYS A 131 -22.87 21.99 -0.16
C LYS A 131 -23.40 20.78 0.63
N CYS A 132 -22.53 20.15 1.40
CA CYS A 132 -22.85 18.95 2.18
C CYS A 132 -23.06 19.28 3.67
N ALA A 133 -23.88 18.48 4.37
CA ALA A 133 -24.15 18.67 5.80
C ALA A 133 -22.96 18.32 6.71
N GLY A 134 -22.02 17.50 6.23
CA GLY A 134 -20.89 17.02 6.99
C GLY A 134 -20.08 15.97 6.23
N LEU A 135 -19.08 15.43 6.92
CA LEU A 135 -18.17 14.39 6.44
C LEU A 135 -18.05 13.30 7.52
N LEU A 136 -18.37 12.07 7.17
CA LEU A 136 -18.04 10.88 7.97
C LEU A 136 -16.75 10.28 7.44
N VAL A 137 -15.73 10.21 8.29
CA VAL A 137 -14.45 9.55 7.98
C VAL A 137 -14.45 8.16 8.58
N SER A 138 -14.28 7.13 7.74
CA SER A 138 -14.23 5.72 8.17
C SER A 138 -12.79 5.16 8.25
N SER A 139 -11.89 5.70 7.42
CA SER A 139 -10.51 5.23 7.27
C SER A 139 -9.63 5.69 8.43
N LEU A 140 -8.89 4.75 9.04
CA LEU A 140 -8.12 5.02 10.27
C LEU A 140 -6.85 5.85 10.02
N ASP A 141 -6.26 5.72 8.82
CA ASP A 141 -5.18 6.59 8.33
C ASP A 141 -5.65 8.02 8.15
N GLU A 142 -6.78 8.25 7.47
CA GLU A 142 -7.36 9.59 7.30
C GLU A 142 -7.64 10.26 8.65
N ILE A 143 -8.16 9.53 9.63
CA ILE A 143 -8.43 10.08 10.97
C ILE A 143 -7.11 10.38 11.72
N ALA A 144 -6.13 9.49 11.62
CA ALA A 144 -4.77 9.69 12.16
C ALA A 144 -4.07 10.90 11.50
N TRP A 145 -4.25 11.12 10.20
CA TRP A 145 -3.70 12.29 9.50
C TRP A 145 -4.42 13.58 9.87
N ILE A 146 -5.76 13.60 9.88
CA ILE A 146 -6.55 14.80 10.21
C ILE A 146 -6.21 15.30 11.61
N LEU A 147 -6.19 14.39 12.60
CA LEU A 147 -5.98 14.73 14.01
C LEU A 147 -4.50 14.85 14.40
N ASN A 148 -3.56 14.63 13.46
CA ASN A 148 -2.13 14.47 13.76
C ASN A 148 -1.86 13.42 14.86
N TRP A 149 -2.63 12.34 14.92
CA TRP A 149 -2.46 11.27 15.92
C TRP A 149 -1.84 10.03 15.31
N ARG A 150 -1.18 9.23 16.14
CA ARG A 150 -0.65 7.91 15.79
C ARG A 150 -0.98 6.93 16.89
N GLY A 151 -1.24 5.68 16.53
CA GLY A 151 -1.57 4.58 17.44
C GLY A 151 -0.80 3.32 17.09
N SER A 152 -1.21 2.19 17.66
CA SER A 152 -0.55 0.89 17.48
C SER A 152 -1.54 -0.28 17.64
N ASP A 153 -2.80 -0.07 17.25
CA ASP A 153 -3.85 -1.10 17.38
C ASP A 153 -3.87 -2.08 16.22
N ILE A 154 -3.17 -1.77 15.13
CA ILE A 154 -2.98 -2.61 13.95
C ILE A 154 -1.48 -2.79 13.77
N ASP A 155 -1.03 -4.05 13.62
CA ASP A 155 0.38 -4.32 13.35
C ASP A 155 0.86 -3.58 12.10
N PHE A 156 2.06 -3.02 12.20
CA PHE A 156 2.79 -2.28 11.16
C PHE A 156 2.16 -0.96 10.68
N ASN A 157 0.89 -0.70 10.98
CA ASN A 157 0.16 0.49 10.55
C ASN A 157 -0.09 1.38 11.77
N PRO A 158 0.56 2.56 11.89
CA PRO A 158 0.56 3.38 13.11
C PRO A 158 -0.73 4.19 13.29
N ASN A 159 -1.88 3.58 12.99
CA ASN A 159 -3.21 4.13 13.15
C ASN A 159 -3.78 3.57 14.47
N GLY A 160 -4.40 4.44 15.27
CA GLY A 160 -5.16 4.01 16.44
C GLY A 160 -6.59 3.68 16.08
N ALA A 161 -7.16 2.63 16.66
CA ALA A 161 -8.60 2.56 16.82
C ALA A 161 -9.03 3.68 17.77
N ILE A 162 -10.11 4.38 17.46
CA ILE A 162 -10.55 5.58 18.18
C ILE A 162 -11.33 5.16 19.44
N ASN A 163 -10.66 4.42 20.32
CA ASN A 163 -11.15 3.95 21.61
C ASN A 163 -10.45 4.69 22.78
N CYS A 164 -9.25 5.22 22.56
CA CYS A 164 -8.36 5.74 23.59
C CYS A 164 -8.17 7.27 23.43
N LEU A 165 -8.57 8.06 24.45
CA LEU A 165 -8.69 9.52 24.38
C LEU A 165 -7.37 10.29 24.23
N ALA A 166 -7.39 11.39 23.48
CA ALA A 166 -6.64 12.59 23.87
C ALA A 166 -7.48 13.46 24.81
N LYS A 167 -6.94 13.79 25.98
CA LYS A 167 -7.49 14.88 26.82
C LYS A 167 -6.97 16.20 26.27
N ASN A 168 -7.86 17.19 26.11
CA ASN A 168 -7.60 18.56 25.62
C ASN A 168 -7.68 18.80 24.09
N LEU A 169 -8.62 18.15 23.38
CA LEU A 169 -9.07 18.70 22.08
C LEU A 169 -10.00 19.91 22.30
N THR A 170 -9.44 21.11 22.09
CA THR A 170 -10.16 22.40 22.14
C THR A 170 -10.56 22.86 20.71
N PRO A 171 -11.68 23.59 20.53
CA PRO A 171 -12.97 22.92 20.40
C PRO A 171 -13.80 23.36 19.16
N PRO A 172 -14.95 22.70 18.88
CA PRO A 172 -15.49 21.53 19.56
C PRO A 172 -15.23 20.26 18.74
N VAL A 173 -14.36 19.38 19.26
CA VAL A 173 -14.37 17.96 18.91
C VAL A 173 -15.09 17.25 20.06
N VAL A 174 -16.14 16.49 19.75
CA VAL A 174 -16.90 15.72 20.74
C VAL A 174 -16.45 14.28 20.68
N ILE A 175 -15.89 13.77 21.77
CA ILE A 175 -15.48 12.36 21.90
C ILE A 175 -16.72 11.53 22.29
N ARG A 176 -16.90 10.40 21.62
CA ARG A 176 -18.00 9.43 21.82
C ARG A 176 -17.42 8.03 21.99
N ASP A 177 -18.23 7.09 22.49
CA ASP A 177 -17.88 5.67 22.49
C ASP A 177 -17.84 5.14 21.04
N TYR A 178 -16.88 4.28 20.71
CA TYR A 178 -16.73 3.70 19.37
C TYR A 178 -18.02 3.02 18.88
N ASN A 179 -18.73 2.32 19.77
CA ASN A 179 -19.95 1.58 19.43
C ASN A 179 -21.17 2.51 19.26
N ALA A 180 -21.07 3.78 19.68
CA ALA A 180 -22.14 4.76 19.50
C ALA A 180 -22.24 5.30 18.07
N LEU A 181 -21.28 5.02 17.18
CA LEU A 181 -21.26 5.58 15.81
C LEU A 181 -22.59 5.37 15.06
N PHE A 182 -23.12 4.15 15.03
CA PHE A 182 -24.35 3.86 14.30
C PHE A 182 -25.62 4.40 14.97
N SER A 183 -25.63 4.58 16.30
CA SER A 183 -26.74 5.25 16.99
C SER A 183 -26.69 6.76 16.77
N ASP A 184 -25.51 7.37 16.87
CA ASP A 184 -25.31 8.81 16.69
C ASP A 184 -25.64 9.23 15.25
N LEU A 185 -25.28 8.43 14.24
CA LEU A 185 -25.64 8.66 12.83
C LEU A 185 -27.15 8.56 12.57
N LYS A 186 -27.87 7.64 13.25
CA LYS A 186 -29.34 7.56 13.15
C LYS A 186 -29.98 8.84 13.69
N CYS A 187 -29.59 9.27 14.89
CA CYS A 187 -30.09 10.52 15.47
C CYS A 187 -29.68 11.76 14.65
N TRP A 188 -28.53 11.76 13.98
CA TRP A 188 -28.13 12.87 13.12
C TRP A 188 -29.01 13.00 11.87
N LYS A 189 -29.38 11.87 11.25
CA LYS A 189 -30.32 11.85 10.11
C LYS A 189 -31.72 12.36 10.48
N GLU A 190 -32.14 12.20 11.73
CA GLU A 190 -33.40 12.75 12.26
C GLU A 190 -33.33 14.27 12.52
N LEU A 191 -32.12 14.84 12.61
CA LEU A 191 -31.87 16.27 12.84
C LEU A 191 -31.60 17.05 11.54
N SER A 192 -31.12 16.40 10.48
CA SER A 192 -30.67 17.05 9.24
C SER A 192 -31.83 17.41 8.28
N ASN A 193 -32.76 18.25 8.71
CA ASN A 193 -33.91 18.72 7.92
C ASN A 193 -33.56 19.68 6.74
N THR A 194 -32.28 19.82 6.37
CA THR A 194 -31.80 20.92 5.52
C THR A 194 -30.95 20.49 4.32
N PHE A 195 -30.45 19.25 4.28
CA PHE A 195 -29.57 18.78 3.19
C PHE A 195 -29.72 17.26 3.00
N ASP A 196 -29.92 16.85 1.74
CA ASP A 196 -29.96 15.43 1.35
C ASP A 196 -28.56 14.81 1.13
N ARG A 197 -27.47 15.51 1.53
CA ARG A 197 -26.08 15.18 1.21
C ARG A 197 -25.11 15.23 2.41
N VAL A 198 -24.26 14.22 2.51
CA VAL A 198 -23.24 13.90 3.53
C VAL A 198 -22.09 13.24 2.78
N LEU A 199 -20.87 13.68 3.04
CA LEU A 199 -19.68 13.09 2.44
C LEU A 199 -19.23 11.86 3.25
N MET A 200 -18.83 10.81 2.55
CA MET A 200 -18.16 9.65 3.16
C MET A 200 -16.72 9.61 2.68
N ALA A 201 -15.77 9.68 3.60
CA ALA A 201 -14.40 9.29 3.31
C ALA A 201 -14.37 7.76 3.15
N LYS A 202 -14.36 7.30 1.89
CA LYS A 202 -14.36 5.89 1.45
C LYS A 202 -15.45 5.01 2.09
N GLY A 203 -16.54 4.83 1.34
CA GLY A 203 -17.46 3.69 1.46
C GLY A 203 -18.63 3.85 2.44
N VAL A 204 -19.81 3.43 1.98
CA VAL A 204 -21.11 3.29 2.68
C VAL A 204 -22.09 4.48 2.63
N SER A 205 -22.70 4.61 1.44
CA SER A 205 -24.18 4.54 1.25
C SER A 205 -25.05 5.79 1.11
N SER A 206 -26.03 5.67 0.20
CA SER A 206 -27.33 6.36 0.13
C SER A 206 -27.36 7.89 0.07
N VAL A 207 -26.19 8.51 0.04
CA VAL A 207 -26.00 9.93 0.11
C VAL A 207 -24.86 10.27 -0.86
N ASP A 208 -25.04 11.30 -1.69
CA ASP A 208 -24.14 11.53 -2.83
C ASP A 208 -22.69 11.70 -2.39
N LEU A 209 -21.88 10.71 -2.79
CA LEU A 209 -20.49 10.57 -2.38
C LEU A 209 -19.62 11.54 -3.18
N VAL A 210 -19.06 12.55 -2.51
CA VAL A 210 -17.80 13.16 -2.94
C VAL A 210 -16.69 12.50 -2.12
N GLU A 211 -15.71 11.92 -2.80
CA GLU A 211 -14.55 11.30 -2.15
C GLU A 211 -13.85 12.35 -1.27
N SER A 212 -13.34 11.92 -0.10
CA SER A 212 -12.54 12.82 0.73
C SER A 212 -11.36 13.32 -0.09
N ALA A 213 -11.26 14.64 -0.22
CA ALA A 213 -10.19 15.24 -1.00
C ALA A 213 -8.85 14.90 -0.35
N GLY A 214 -8.10 13.96 -0.96
CA GLY A 214 -6.92 13.27 -0.45
C GLY A 214 -5.78 14.19 -0.02
N GLY A 215 -5.98 14.90 1.09
CA GLY A 215 -5.04 15.86 1.65
C GLY A 215 -3.82 15.18 2.23
N GLU A 216 -3.95 13.93 2.68
CA GLU A 216 -2.81 13.08 3.07
C GLU A 216 -2.04 12.53 1.88
N ALA A 217 -2.69 12.38 0.71
CA ALA A 217 -2.00 12.04 -0.53
C ALA A 217 -1.04 13.17 -0.95
N VAL A 218 -1.36 14.44 -0.61
CA VAL A 218 -0.45 15.60 -0.66
C VAL A 218 0.56 15.52 0.47
N LYS A 219 1.86 15.54 0.17
CA LYS A 219 2.89 15.65 1.22
C LYS A 219 3.39 17.09 1.30
N THR A 220 3.33 17.67 2.50
CA THR A 220 3.99 18.93 2.79
C THR A 220 5.51 18.77 2.68
N ARG A 221 6.24 19.87 2.45
CA ARG A 221 7.71 19.85 2.40
C ARG A 221 8.35 19.23 3.65
N VAL A 222 7.72 19.43 4.82
CA VAL A 222 8.16 18.84 6.09
C VAL A 222 8.08 17.32 6.06
N GLU A 223 6.97 16.77 5.58
CA GLU A 223 6.75 15.33 5.46
C GLU A 223 7.73 14.71 4.44
N ILE A 224 7.94 15.34 3.28
CA ILE A 224 8.92 14.87 2.26
C ILE A 224 10.35 14.85 2.82
N ASP A 225 10.76 15.91 3.52
CA ASP A 225 12.08 15.96 4.14
C ASP A 225 12.19 14.98 5.33
N GLY A 226 11.07 14.58 5.94
CA GLY A 226 10.97 13.45 6.85
C GLY A 226 11.25 12.12 6.14
N PHE A 227 10.58 11.86 5.02
CA PHE A 227 10.79 10.66 4.22
C PHE A 227 12.21 10.51 3.67
N ARG A 228 12.82 11.60 3.16
CA ARG A 228 14.24 11.58 2.73
C ARG A 228 15.16 11.14 3.88
N LYS A 229 14.96 11.65 5.09
CA LYS A 229 15.74 11.27 6.28
C LYS A 229 15.51 9.82 6.69
N ALA A 230 14.26 9.34 6.62
CA ALA A 230 13.92 7.95 6.92
C ALA A 230 14.61 6.97 5.95
N HIS A 231 14.52 7.22 4.64
CA HIS A 231 15.11 6.36 3.61
C HIS A 231 16.65 6.33 3.64
N VAL A 232 17.31 7.42 4.05
CA VAL A 232 18.77 7.41 4.25
C VAL A 232 19.17 6.52 5.43
N GLN A 233 18.43 6.55 6.54
CA GLN A 233 18.67 5.65 7.67
C GLN A 233 18.36 4.19 7.29
N ASP A 234 17.30 3.98 6.51
CA ASP A 234 16.89 2.67 6.04
C ASP A 234 17.95 2.01 5.13
N GLY A 235 18.45 2.78 4.16
CA GLY A 235 19.47 2.34 3.23
C GLY A 235 20.74 1.83 3.92
N VAL A 236 21.11 2.43 5.06
CA VAL A 236 22.22 1.94 5.89
C VAL A 236 21.91 0.55 6.47
N ALA A 237 20.71 0.33 7.02
CA ALA A 237 20.31 -0.95 7.60
C ALA A 237 20.20 -2.07 6.54
N LEU A 238 19.71 -1.75 5.34
CA LEU A 238 19.65 -2.68 4.20
C LEU A 238 21.05 -3.19 3.81
N VAL A 239 22.03 -2.30 3.66
CA VAL A 239 23.41 -2.66 3.30
C VAL A 239 24.05 -3.60 4.33
N PHE A 240 23.94 -3.30 5.63
CA PHE A 240 24.53 -4.15 6.67
C PHE A 240 23.91 -5.56 6.75
N THR A 241 22.63 -5.70 6.41
CA THR A 241 21.93 -7.00 6.48
C THR A 241 22.46 -7.98 5.44
N VAL A 242 22.66 -7.52 4.21
CA VAL A 242 23.15 -8.33 3.09
C VAL A 242 24.50 -8.98 3.41
N TRP A 243 25.32 -8.32 4.24
CA TRP A 243 26.67 -8.76 4.57
C TRP A 243 26.76 -9.84 5.68
N LEU A 244 25.71 -10.01 6.50
CA LEU A 244 25.78 -10.77 7.77
C LEU A 244 24.86 -11.99 7.88
N SER A 245 24.04 -12.24 6.87
CA SER A 245 22.91 -13.16 6.97
C SER A 245 23.25 -14.59 6.53
N ARG A 246 22.64 -15.61 7.16
CA ARG A 246 22.87 -17.04 6.85
C ARG A 246 21.61 -17.80 6.42
N SER A 247 20.43 -17.27 6.74
CA SER A 247 19.12 -17.80 6.36
C SER A 247 18.11 -16.66 6.22
N GLU A 248 16.98 -16.92 5.57
CA GLU A 248 15.92 -15.92 5.34
C GLU A 248 15.42 -15.27 6.64
N SER A 249 15.00 -16.05 7.64
CA SER A 249 14.57 -15.49 8.94
C SER A 249 15.69 -14.77 9.70
N THR A 250 16.94 -15.22 9.61
CA THR A 250 18.05 -14.49 10.26
C THR A 250 18.30 -13.16 9.57
N ALA A 251 18.15 -13.07 8.25
CA ALA A 251 18.24 -11.82 7.51
C ALA A 251 17.11 -10.85 7.86
N ALA A 252 15.87 -11.34 7.88
CA ALA A 252 14.70 -10.55 8.27
C ALA A 252 14.83 -9.98 9.70
N ASN A 253 15.28 -10.82 10.64
CA ASN A 253 15.52 -10.41 12.03
C ASN A 253 16.70 -9.42 12.14
N LYS A 254 17.80 -9.65 11.42
CA LYS A 254 18.98 -8.76 11.44
C LYS A 254 18.67 -7.39 10.84
N LEU A 255 17.85 -7.34 9.78
CA LEU A 255 17.37 -6.08 9.20
C LEU A 255 16.49 -5.30 10.17
N LYS A 256 15.57 -5.99 10.85
CA LYS A 256 14.77 -5.38 11.94
C LYS A 256 15.67 -4.86 13.07
N GLU A 257 16.69 -5.62 13.47
CA GLU A 257 17.66 -5.20 14.50
C GLU A 257 18.41 -3.92 14.09
N PHE A 258 18.93 -3.85 12.86
CA PHE A 258 19.62 -2.65 12.38
C PHE A 258 18.69 -1.44 12.27
N ARG A 259 17.46 -1.62 11.78
CA ARG A 259 16.45 -0.56 11.77
C ARG A 259 16.10 -0.06 13.17
N SER A 260 16.04 -0.95 14.15
CA SER A 260 15.69 -0.58 15.52
C SER A 260 16.70 0.34 16.21
N GLN A 261 17.90 0.47 15.65
CA GLN A 261 18.94 1.43 16.07
C GLN A 261 18.77 2.82 15.44
N GLY A 262 17.87 2.96 14.46
CA GLY A 262 17.57 4.23 13.77
C GLY A 262 16.88 5.25 14.68
N LYS A 263 17.20 6.53 14.48
CA LYS A 263 16.61 7.62 15.25
C LYS A 263 15.14 7.78 14.85
N ASN A 264 14.26 7.75 15.86
CA ASN A 264 12.79 7.75 15.71
C ASN A 264 12.24 6.46 15.07
N TYR A 265 12.94 5.33 15.18
CA TYR A 265 12.35 4.03 14.84
C TYR A 265 11.14 3.73 15.74
N VAL A 266 10.08 3.19 15.13
CA VAL A 266 8.84 2.78 15.81
C VAL A 266 8.57 1.30 15.62
N GLY A 267 8.64 0.82 14.37
CA GLY A 267 8.36 -0.55 14.00
C GLY A 267 8.73 -0.82 12.54
N LEU A 268 8.40 -2.00 12.04
CA LEU A 268 8.40 -2.27 10.61
C LEU A 268 7.09 -1.74 9.99
N SER A 269 7.11 -1.41 8.70
CA SER A 269 5.92 -1.00 7.93
C SER A 269 5.14 -2.18 7.32
N PHE A 270 5.74 -3.37 7.31
CA PHE A 270 5.14 -4.68 7.04
C PHE A 270 6.10 -5.79 7.52
N ASP A 271 5.70 -7.06 7.46
CA ASP A 271 6.61 -8.18 7.69
C ASP A 271 7.73 -8.24 6.65
N THR A 272 8.99 -8.24 7.07
CA THR A 272 10.14 -8.31 6.17
C THR A 272 10.06 -9.50 5.20
N ILE A 273 10.01 -9.21 3.90
CA ILE A 273 10.17 -10.23 2.86
C ILE A 273 11.67 -10.48 2.71
N SER A 274 12.12 -11.67 3.09
CA SER A 274 13.47 -12.18 2.84
C SER A 274 13.33 -13.58 2.27
N ALA A 275 13.82 -13.81 1.04
CA ALA A 275 13.52 -15.01 0.29
C ALA A 275 14.68 -15.43 -0.63
N SER A 276 15.00 -16.73 -0.68
CA SER A 276 16.08 -17.35 -1.47
C SER A 276 15.49 -18.35 -2.48
N GLY A 277 15.94 -18.29 -3.73
CA GLY A 277 15.55 -19.25 -4.77
C GLY A 277 14.02 -19.35 -4.92
N PRO A 278 13.43 -20.56 -4.84
CA PRO A 278 11.99 -20.76 -5.05
C PRO A 278 11.07 -19.93 -4.15
N ASN A 279 11.50 -19.59 -2.93
CA ASN A 279 10.71 -18.76 -2.02
C ASN A 279 10.52 -17.34 -2.57
N ALA A 280 11.49 -16.81 -3.35
CA ALA A 280 11.39 -15.48 -3.95
C ALA A 280 10.28 -15.39 -5.02
N ALA A 281 9.80 -16.51 -5.56
CA ALA A 281 8.65 -16.55 -6.46
C ALA A 281 7.31 -16.30 -5.74
N ILE A 282 7.25 -16.45 -4.41
CA ILE A 282 6.07 -16.16 -3.60
C ILE A 282 6.08 -14.66 -3.27
N ILE A 283 5.23 -13.88 -3.93
CA ILE A 283 5.33 -12.41 -4.01
C ILE A 283 5.35 -11.74 -2.61
N HIS A 284 4.51 -12.22 -1.68
CA HIS A 284 4.48 -11.80 -0.26
C HIS A 284 5.00 -12.91 0.67
N TYR A 285 6.13 -13.54 0.34
CA TYR A 285 6.76 -14.54 1.21
C TYR A 285 7.11 -13.97 2.60
N LYS A 286 6.64 -14.64 3.66
CA LYS A 286 7.02 -14.34 5.05
C LYS A 286 7.90 -15.46 5.59
N PRO A 287 9.19 -15.22 5.88
CA PRO A 287 10.05 -16.24 6.47
C PRO A 287 9.61 -16.59 7.89
N SER A 288 9.54 -17.89 8.18
CA SER A 288 9.38 -18.42 9.54
C SER A 288 10.57 -19.31 9.91
N ALA A 289 10.73 -19.65 11.19
CA ALA A 289 11.79 -20.58 11.61
C ALA A 289 11.69 -21.97 10.95
N GLU A 290 10.48 -22.37 10.54
CA GLU A 290 10.17 -23.66 9.91
C GLU A 290 10.29 -23.63 8.39
N LEU A 291 9.97 -22.50 7.76
CA LEU A 291 9.96 -22.33 6.29
C LEU A 291 11.27 -21.75 5.73
N SER A 292 12.16 -21.24 6.60
CA SER A 292 13.38 -20.54 6.19
C SER A 292 14.39 -21.45 5.48
N ARG A 293 14.79 -21.06 4.28
CA ARG A 293 15.97 -21.58 3.59
C ARG A 293 17.25 -20.96 4.17
N SER A 294 18.34 -21.72 4.12
CA SER A 294 19.69 -21.15 4.22
C SER A 294 19.99 -20.34 2.97
N LEU A 295 20.68 -19.21 3.09
CA LEU A 295 21.05 -18.41 1.93
C LEU A 295 22.15 -19.12 1.14
N SER A 296 21.89 -19.37 -0.14
CA SER A 296 22.87 -19.95 -1.07
C SER A 296 23.67 -18.85 -1.78
N LEU A 297 24.87 -19.20 -2.26
CA LEU A 297 25.57 -18.36 -3.22
C LEU A 297 24.97 -18.51 -4.63
N ASP A 298 24.46 -19.68 -4.96
CA ASP A 298 24.01 -20.05 -6.31
C ASP A 298 22.49 -19.85 -6.52
N GLU A 299 21.87 -18.97 -5.73
CA GLU A 299 20.45 -18.60 -5.86
C GLU A 299 20.27 -17.07 -5.88
N ILE A 300 19.20 -16.62 -6.54
CA ILE A 300 18.66 -15.27 -6.33
C ILE A 300 18.19 -15.10 -4.87
N TYR A 301 18.52 -13.97 -4.29
CA TYR A 301 18.08 -13.53 -2.96
C TYR A 301 17.31 -12.20 -3.04
N LEU A 302 16.10 -12.18 -2.47
CA LEU A 302 15.21 -11.02 -2.39
C LEU A 302 15.13 -10.53 -0.95
N ASN A 303 15.25 -9.22 -0.71
CA ASN A 303 15.13 -8.63 0.63
C ASN A 303 14.49 -7.23 0.60
N GLY A 304 13.59 -6.95 1.54
CA GLY A 304 12.97 -5.63 1.64
C GLY A 304 12.02 -5.41 2.83
N THR A 305 11.93 -4.16 3.28
CA THR A 305 10.89 -3.58 4.17
C THR A 305 11.08 -2.05 4.18
N THR A 306 10.16 -1.28 4.76
CA THR A 306 10.01 0.18 4.47
C THR A 306 9.91 0.48 2.98
N ASP A 307 9.30 -0.46 2.25
CA ASP A 307 8.90 -0.24 0.85
C ASP A 307 10.09 -0.03 -0.10
N VAL A 308 11.19 -0.72 0.21
CA VAL A 308 12.37 -0.87 -0.65
C VAL A 308 12.71 -2.35 -0.73
N THR A 309 12.70 -2.89 -1.95
CA THR A 309 13.08 -4.27 -2.27
C THR A 309 14.31 -4.26 -3.17
N ARG A 310 15.27 -5.13 -2.86
CA ARG A 310 16.44 -5.42 -3.70
C ARG A 310 16.49 -6.92 -4.02
N THR A 311 16.78 -7.22 -5.28
CA THR A 311 17.09 -8.58 -5.75
C THR A 311 18.61 -8.66 -5.98
N LEU A 312 19.25 -9.69 -5.43
CA LEU A 312 20.69 -9.91 -5.46
C LEU A 312 20.99 -11.35 -5.90
N HIS A 313 22.23 -11.63 -6.27
CA HIS A 313 22.76 -12.98 -6.48
C HIS A 313 24.21 -13.00 -6.00
N PHE A 314 24.60 -13.94 -5.14
CA PHE A 314 25.90 -13.89 -4.45
C PHE A 314 27.02 -14.68 -5.14
N GLY A 315 26.66 -15.60 -6.05
CA GLY A 315 27.54 -16.38 -6.94
C GLY A 315 27.38 -15.93 -8.39
N THR A 316 27.35 -16.88 -9.34
CA THR A 316 27.18 -16.57 -10.78
C THR A 316 25.75 -16.81 -11.27
N PRO A 317 24.94 -15.76 -11.55
CA PRO A 317 23.58 -15.96 -12.03
C PRO A 317 23.56 -16.54 -13.45
N SER A 318 22.55 -17.36 -13.73
CA SER A 318 22.28 -17.95 -15.05
C SER A 318 21.93 -16.88 -16.10
N LEU A 319 21.91 -17.28 -17.37
CA LEU A 319 21.50 -16.39 -18.45
C LEU A 319 20.03 -15.97 -18.33
N GLU A 320 19.13 -16.88 -17.91
CA GLU A 320 17.72 -16.57 -17.75
C GLU A 320 17.49 -15.52 -16.65
N GLU A 321 18.09 -15.73 -15.47
CA GLU A 321 18.03 -14.81 -14.34
C GLU A 321 18.56 -13.42 -14.71
N LYS A 322 19.69 -13.35 -15.42
CA LYS A 322 20.25 -12.09 -15.94
C LYS A 322 19.27 -11.40 -16.89
N MET A 323 18.73 -12.12 -17.87
CA MET A 323 17.80 -11.53 -18.85
C MET A 323 16.51 -11.04 -18.20
N ASP A 324 15.94 -11.79 -17.25
CA ASP A 324 14.71 -11.40 -16.57
C ASP A 324 14.94 -10.25 -15.58
N PHE A 325 16.06 -10.25 -14.84
CA PHE A 325 16.49 -9.11 -14.03
C PHE A 325 16.65 -7.85 -14.88
N THR A 326 17.30 -7.96 -16.05
CA THR A 326 17.46 -6.82 -16.97
C THR A 326 16.12 -6.32 -17.50
N ARG A 327 15.12 -7.18 -17.76
CA ARG A 327 13.78 -6.74 -18.17
C ARG A 327 13.07 -5.97 -17.06
N VAL A 328 13.10 -6.49 -15.83
CA VAL A 328 12.55 -5.79 -14.65
C VAL A 328 13.25 -4.45 -14.43
N LEU A 329 14.59 -4.42 -14.53
CA LEU A 329 15.38 -3.20 -14.40
C LEU A 329 15.08 -2.18 -15.50
N LYS A 330 14.97 -2.60 -16.77
CA LYS A 330 14.54 -1.73 -17.87
C LYS A 330 13.16 -1.13 -17.57
N GLY A 331 12.24 -1.91 -17.02
CA GLY A 331 10.91 -1.44 -16.60
C GLY A 331 10.98 -0.41 -15.48
N ASN A 332 11.76 -0.67 -14.43
CA ASN A 332 12.00 0.26 -13.31
C ASN A 332 12.59 1.58 -13.81
N LEU A 333 13.61 1.52 -14.66
CA LEU A 333 14.29 2.70 -15.20
C LEU A 333 13.41 3.50 -16.16
N ALA A 334 12.73 2.85 -17.11
CA ALA A 334 11.91 3.54 -18.11
C ALA A 334 10.71 4.26 -17.48
N LEU A 335 10.06 3.63 -16.49
CA LEU A 335 9.03 4.31 -15.72
C LEU A 335 9.66 5.39 -14.80
N GLY A 336 10.78 5.10 -14.15
CA GLY A 336 11.43 6.02 -13.22
C GLY A 336 12.06 7.26 -13.85
N SER A 337 12.20 7.32 -15.18
CA SER A 337 12.79 8.44 -15.93
C SER A 337 11.81 9.17 -16.86
N ILE A 338 10.52 8.85 -16.84
CA ILE A 338 9.55 9.48 -17.76
C ILE A 338 9.22 10.93 -17.35
N VAL A 339 9.08 11.78 -18.35
CA VAL A 339 8.42 13.09 -18.25
C VAL A 339 7.03 12.99 -18.88
N PHE A 340 5.98 13.40 -18.16
CA PHE A 340 4.58 13.21 -18.55
C PHE A 340 3.73 14.46 -18.27
N PRO A 341 2.69 14.76 -19.09
CA PRO A 341 1.82 15.90 -18.86
C PRO A 341 0.83 15.67 -17.71
N GLU A 342 0.24 16.75 -17.21
CA GLU A 342 -1.00 16.69 -16.43
C GLU A 342 -2.06 15.82 -17.10
N LYS A 343 -2.97 15.26 -16.29
CA LYS A 343 -4.07 14.38 -16.74
C LYS A 343 -3.62 12.97 -17.14
N THR A 344 -2.33 12.67 -17.00
CA THR A 344 -1.81 11.30 -17.04
C THR A 344 -2.06 10.61 -15.71
N SER A 345 -2.85 9.53 -15.65
CA SER A 345 -3.00 8.70 -14.46
C SER A 345 -1.92 7.60 -14.36
N GLY A 346 -1.73 7.03 -13.18
CA GLY A 346 -0.82 5.89 -12.99
C GLY A 346 -1.25 4.63 -13.76
N PHE A 347 -2.52 4.52 -14.16
CA PHE A 347 -2.99 3.48 -15.09
C PHE A 347 -2.31 3.58 -16.46
N HIS A 348 -2.16 4.79 -17.00
CA HIS A 348 -1.48 5.01 -18.29
C HIS A 348 0.03 4.73 -18.24
N LEU A 349 0.63 4.78 -17.04
CA LEU A 349 2.08 4.62 -16.85
C LEU A 349 2.50 3.16 -16.59
N ASP A 350 1.61 2.30 -16.10
CA ASP A 350 1.87 0.88 -15.76
C ASP A 350 2.51 0.08 -16.92
N VAL A 351 2.08 0.35 -18.16
CA VAL A 351 2.63 -0.29 -19.37
C VAL A 351 4.14 -0.08 -19.56
N LEU A 352 4.67 1.07 -19.11
CA LEU A 352 6.08 1.43 -19.30
C LEU A 352 7.03 0.49 -18.56
N ALA A 353 6.57 -0.05 -17.43
CA ALA A 353 7.30 -1.03 -16.66
C ALA A 353 7.13 -2.46 -17.21
N ARG A 354 5.96 -2.79 -17.75
CA ARG A 354 5.64 -4.14 -18.26
C ARG A 354 6.20 -4.45 -19.64
N GLN A 355 6.30 -3.46 -20.53
CA GLN A 355 6.60 -3.67 -21.95
C GLN A 355 7.79 -4.62 -22.22
N PHE A 356 8.87 -4.54 -21.44
CA PHE A 356 10.08 -5.35 -21.64
C PHE A 356 9.94 -6.82 -21.20
N LEU A 357 8.99 -7.12 -20.32
CA LEU A 357 8.59 -8.49 -20.00
C LEU A 357 7.63 -9.02 -21.07
N TRP A 358 6.65 -8.18 -21.48
CA TRP A 358 5.70 -8.49 -22.55
C TRP A 358 6.38 -8.80 -23.90
N GLU A 359 7.47 -8.11 -24.25
CA GLU A 359 8.37 -8.42 -25.38
C GLU A 359 8.83 -9.89 -25.41
N SER A 360 8.81 -10.58 -24.26
CA SER A 360 9.20 -11.99 -24.10
C SER A 360 8.06 -12.91 -23.64
N GLY A 361 6.82 -12.44 -23.66
CA GLY A 361 5.65 -13.21 -23.19
C GLY A 361 5.61 -13.42 -21.67
N LYS A 362 6.27 -12.56 -20.89
CA LYS A 362 6.34 -12.60 -19.42
C LYS A 362 5.57 -11.43 -18.80
N ASP A 363 5.11 -11.57 -17.55
CA ASP A 363 4.43 -10.50 -16.79
C ASP A 363 4.51 -10.76 -15.27
N TYR A 364 4.00 -9.85 -14.45
CA TYR A 364 3.89 -9.96 -12.99
C TYR A 364 2.46 -9.67 -12.49
N ARG A 365 2.01 -10.49 -11.52
CA ARG A 365 0.60 -10.55 -11.09
C ARG A 365 0.21 -9.51 -10.03
N HIS A 366 0.83 -8.33 -10.04
CA HIS A 366 0.54 -7.21 -9.13
C HIS A 366 0.68 -5.85 -9.86
N GLY A 367 0.24 -4.76 -9.21
CA GLY A 367 0.46 -3.40 -9.73
C GLY A 367 1.94 -3.03 -9.76
N THR A 368 2.30 -2.03 -10.54
CA THR A 368 3.69 -1.52 -10.62
C THR A 368 4.05 -0.62 -9.44
N GLY A 369 3.06 -0.11 -8.69
CA GLY A 369 3.30 0.79 -7.57
C GLY A 369 2.03 1.20 -6.82
N HIS A 370 2.20 1.67 -5.59
CA HIS A 370 1.14 2.21 -4.74
C HIS A 370 1.61 3.46 -4.00
N GLY A 371 0.68 4.20 -3.41
CA GLY A 371 1.02 5.29 -2.52
C GLY A 371 1.67 4.87 -1.21
N VAL A 372 2.43 5.78 -0.60
CA VAL A 372 3.07 5.59 0.71
C VAL A 372 2.76 6.76 1.64
N GLY A 373 2.21 6.46 2.82
CA GLY A 373 1.73 7.46 3.77
C GLY A 373 2.77 7.93 4.79
N HIS A 374 2.72 9.23 5.16
CA HIS A 374 3.73 9.83 6.05
C HIS A 374 3.58 9.34 7.50
N TYR A 375 4.38 8.32 7.84
CA TYR A 375 4.26 7.59 9.10
C TYR A 375 2.80 7.11 9.29
N LEU A 376 2.21 6.55 8.24
CA LEU A 376 0.85 6.01 8.16
C LEU A 376 0.92 4.63 7.47
N ASN A 377 -0.14 4.23 6.76
CA ASN A 377 -0.15 3.02 5.94
C ASN A 377 0.96 3.05 4.89
N VAL A 378 1.68 1.93 4.74
CA VAL A 378 2.68 1.75 3.67
C VAL A 378 2.01 1.65 2.30
N HIS A 379 0.79 1.10 2.25
CA HIS A 379 -0.09 1.09 1.09
C HIS A 379 -1.16 2.16 1.28
N GLU A 380 -0.91 3.37 0.80
CA GLU A 380 -1.83 4.51 0.87
C GLU A 380 -2.51 4.74 -0.49
N GLY A 381 -3.79 5.12 -0.49
CA GLY A 381 -4.55 5.51 -1.68
C GLY A 381 -4.85 7.02 -1.71
N PRO A 382 -5.59 7.52 -2.72
CA PRO A 382 -6.28 6.77 -3.76
C PRO A 382 -5.39 6.41 -4.98
N HIS A 383 -4.13 6.83 -4.95
CA HIS A 383 -3.19 6.68 -6.05
C HIS A 383 -2.42 5.37 -6.10
N GLY A 384 -1.87 5.10 -7.28
CA GLY A 384 -0.96 4.00 -7.55
C GLY A 384 -0.68 3.91 -9.04
N ILE A 385 0.17 2.96 -9.43
CA ILE A 385 0.51 2.66 -10.82
C ILE A 385 0.15 1.18 -11.04
N GLY A 386 -0.82 0.91 -11.90
CA GLY A 386 -1.38 -0.43 -12.03
C GLY A 386 -2.53 -0.52 -13.02
N PHE A 387 -2.91 -1.75 -13.36
CA PHE A 387 -4.04 -2.08 -14.23
C PHE A 387 -5.42 -2.01 -13.54
N ARG A 388 -5.54 -1.47 -12.32
CA ARG A 388 -6.83 -1.34 -11.63
C ARG A 388 -7.59 -0.12 -12.16
N GLU A 389 -8.85 -0.29 -12.54
CA GLU A 389 -9.71 0.81 -13.04
C GLU A 389 -9.87 1.96 -12.05
N GLU A 390 -9.69 1.71 -10.74
CA GLU A 390 -9.61 2.74 -9.69
C GLU A 390 -8.54 3.80 -9.99
N TYR A 391 -7.42 3.41 -10.60
CA TYR A 391 -6.36 4.33 -11.00
C TYR A 391 -6.69 5.14 -12.26
N LEU A 392 -7.70 4.77 -13.08
CA LEU A 392 -8.15 5.63 -14.17
C LEU A 392 -8.84 6.91 -13.66
N LYS A 393 -9.49 6.82 -12.49
CA LYS A 393 -10.18 7.95 -11.84
C LYS A 393 -9.21 8.91 -11.15
N ASN A 394 -8.01 8.44 -10.83
CA ASN A 394 -7.01 9.16 -10.03
C ASN A 394 -5.85 9.65 -10.91
N THR A 395 -5.84 10.94 -11.18
CA THR A 395 -4.94 11.63 -12.12
C THR A 395 -3.62 12.09 -11.48
N LEU A 396 -2.53 12.22 -12.28
CA LEU A 396 -1.28 12.86 -11.87
C LEU A 396 -1.08 14.33 -12.41
N VAL A 397 -0.77 15.36 -11.56
CA VAL A 397 -1.02 16.85 -11.71
C VAL A 397 -0.40 17.90 -10.67
N ASP A 398 0.83 17.79 -10.13
CA ASP A 398 1.42 18.56 -8.96
C ASP A 398 0.75 18.44 -7.54
N GLY A 399 1.50 18.31 -6.44
CA GLY A 399 0.95 18.51 -5.08
C GLY A 399 0.33 17.30 -4.35
N MET A 400 -0.97 16.97 -4.56
CA MET A 400 -1.56 15.70 -4.01
C MET A 400 -0.87 14.49 -4.64
N VAL A 401 -1.42 13.27 -4.52
CA VAL A 401 -1.45 12.40 -5.71
C VAL A 401 -2.79 12.49 -6.48
N VAL A 402 -3.12 13.57 -7.20
CA VAL A 402 -2.39 14.84 -7.45
C VAL A 402 -3.38 16.03 -7.71
N THR A 403 -3.00 17.32 -7.50
CA THR A 403 -3.48 18.56 -8.19
C THR A 403 -2.96 19.90 -7.61
N ASN A 404 -2.37 20.72 -8.48
CA ASN A 404 -2.34 22.19 -8.58
C ASN A 404 -1.97 23.08 -7.36
N GLY A 405 -0.79 23.72 -7.47
CA GLY A 405 -0.58 25.09 -7.01
C GLY A 405 0.44 25.24 -5.88
N ILE A 406 1.69 25.53 -6.25
CA ILE A 406 2.85 25.73 -5.37
C ILE A 406 3.47 24.42 -4.84
N ALA A 407 4.32 23.81 -5.68
CA ALA A 407 5.57 23.15 -5.29
C ALA A 407 5.51 22.26 -4.03
N ALA A 408 4.65 21.25 -4.06
CA ALA A 408 4.60 20.15 -3.11
C ALA A 408 4.82 18.81 -3.85
N LEU A 409 5.53 17.89 -3.21
CA LEU A 409 6.15 16.73 -3.84
C LEU A 409 5.53 15.43 -3.33
N LEU A 410 5.83 14.31 -3.98
CA LEU A 410 5.07 13.07 -3.80
C LEU A 410 5.80 11.82 -3.40
N LEU A 411 5.06 10.74 -3.10
CA LEU A 411 5.63 9.43 -2.76
C LEU A 411 4.75 8.27 -3.23
N PHE A 412 5.36 7.38 -4.00
CA PHE A 412 4.82 6.08 -4.40
C PHE A 412 5.96 5.07 -4.61
N SER A 413 5.67 3.78 -4.45
CA SER A 413 6.58 2.69 -4.79
C SER A 413 6.64 2.45 -6.29
N LEU A 414 7.81 2.14 -6.82
CA LEU A 414 8.01 1.77 -8.22
C LEU A 414 8.69 0.40 -8.24
N GLU A 415 7.86 -0.65 -8.25
CA GLU A 415 8.18 -2.01 -7.83
C GLU A 415 7.94 -3.12 -8.88
N PRO A 416 8.29 -2.95 -10.18
CA PRO A 416 8.12 -4.03 -11.15
C PRO A 416 8.88 -5.29 -10.70
N GLY A 417 8.35 -6.44 -11.11
CA GLY A 417 8.93 -7.73 -10.79
C GLY A 417 8.73 -8.78 -11.86
N PHE A 418 9.24 -9.97 -11.60
CA PHE A 418 8.97 -11.18 -12.37
C PHE A 418 9.14 -12.39 -11.45
N TYR A 419 8.20 -13.32 -11.49
CA TYR A 419 8.14 -14.45 -10.56
C TYR A 419 7.97 -15.73 -11.37
N LYS A 420 8.99 -16.58 -11.34
CA LYS A 420 8.99 -17.89 -12.00
C LYS A 420 8.64 -18.93 -10.95
N ASP A 421 7.37 -19.32 -10.92
CA ASP A 421 6.78 -20.29 -9.97
C ASP A 421 7.74 -21.49 -9.76
N SER A 422 8.06 -21.79 -8.49
CA SER A 422 9.01 -22.84 -8.05
C SER A 422 10.50 -22.69 -8.43
N ALA A 423 10.94 -21.54 -8.97
CA ALA A 423 12.34 -21.32 -9.35
C ALA A 423 12.99 -20.09 -8.68
N PHE A 424 12.53 -18.88 -9.02
CA PHE A 424 13.06 -17.62 -8.49
C PHE A 424 12.05 -16.49 -8.66
N GLY A 425 12.26 -15.37 -7.95
CA GLY A 425 11.53 -14.14 -8.18
C GLY A 425 12.41 -12.91 -8.03
N ILE A 426 12.03 -11.86 -8.74
CA ILE A 426 12.75 -10.62 -8.91
C ILE A 426 11.77 -9.49 -8.63
N ARG A 427 12.17 -8.52 -7.81
CA ARG A 427 11.50 -7.22 -7.67
C ARG A 427 12.55 -6.14 -7.45
N ILE A 428 12.38 -5.01 -8.14
CA ILE A 428 13.28 -3.84 -8.01
C ILE A 428 12.39 -2.65 -7.67
N GLU A 429 12.47 -2.21 -6.42
CA GLU A 429 11.53 -1.28 -5.82
C GLU A 429 12.25 -0.04 -5.27
N ASP A 430 11.86 1.13 -5.76
CA ASP A 430 12.32 2.43 -5.25
C ASP A 430 11.12 3.29 -4.87
N ILE A 431 11.29 4.14 -3.85
CA ILE A 431 10.31 5.19 -3.57
C ILE A 431 10.63 6.44 -4.39
N MET A 432 9.61 6.91 -5.10
CA MET A 432 9.69 7.94 -6.11
C MET A 432 8.85 9.16 -5.74
N ILE A 433 9.40 10.34 -5.99
CA ILE A 433 8.77 11.64 -5.84
C ILE A 433 8.32 12.16 -7.20
N VAL A 434 7.04 12.52 -7.37
CA VAL A 434 6.63 13.36 -8.51
C VAL A 434 7.05 14.81 -8.27
N ARG A 435 7.61 15.46 -9.30
CA ARG A 435 7.96 16.89 -9.32
C ARG A 435 7.43 17.55 -10.58
N SER A 436 7.01 18.82 -10.47
CA SER A 436 6.81 19.68 -11.64
C SER A 436 8.09 19.80 -12.46
N LYS A 437 8.01 19.52 -13.77
CA LYS A 437 9.08 19.74 -14.75
C LYS A 437 8.92 21.15 -15.35
N THR A 438 9.97 21.98 -15.25
CA THR A 438 9.91 23.39 -15.70
C THR A 438 11.12 23.83 -16.53
N ASP A 439 12.23 23.08 -16.45
CA ASP A 439 13.50 23.28 -17.14
C ASP A 439 13.50 22.70 -18.57
N PHE A 440 12.47 23.00 -19.35
CA PHE A 440 12.43 22.64 -20.77
C PHE A 440 13.29 23.60 -21.61
N PRO A 441 13.95 23.13 -22.69
CA PRO A 441 14.67 24.00 -23.61
C PRO A 441 13.78 25.01 -24.34
N GLU A 442 12.51 24.64 -24.56
CA GLU A 442 11.48 25.43 -25.22
C GLU A 442 10.21 25.48 -24.33
N PRO A 443 9.32 26.47 -24.48
CA PRO A 443 8.08 26.53 -23.72
C PRO A 443 7.23 25.26 -23.86
N ALA A 444 6.64 24.79 -22.75
CA ALA A 444 5.79 23.60 -22.74
C ALA A 444 4.62 23.73 -23.72
N PHE A 445 4.39 22.69 -24.53
CA PHE A 445 3.38 22.70 -25.59
C PHE A 445 1.99 23.00 -25.03
N GLY A 446 1.32 24.01 -25.60
CA GLY A 446 -0.02 24.43 -25.19
C GLY A 446 -0.11 25.06 -23.79
N GLY A 447 1.01 25.36 -23.12
CA GLY A 447 1.01 25.85 -21.74
C GLY A 447 0.60 24.81 -20.69
N VAL A 448 0.62 23.52 -21.07
CA VAL A 448 0.24 22.37 -20.24
C VAL A 448 1.32 22.10 -19.19
N ALA A 449 0.92 21.74 -17.96
CA ALA A 449 1.86 21.37 -16.91
C ALA A 449 2.48 19.98 -17.17
N PHE A 450 3.75 19.79 -16.82
CA PHE A 450 4.47 18.51 -16.94
C PHE A 450 5.13 18.10 -15.63
N TYR A 451 5.38 16.81 -15.50
CA TYR A 451 5.94 16.17 -14.33
C TYR A 451 7.06 15.20 -14.68
N GLU A 452 7.99 15.03 -13.75
CA GLU A 452 9.05 14.00 -13.76
C GLU A 452 9.06 13.25 -12.41
N PHE A 453 9.82 12.17 -12.32
CA PHE A 453 10.08 11.49 -11.06
C PHE A 453 11.50 11.74 -10.51
N GLU A 454 11.60 12.00 -9.21
CA GLU A 454 12.82 12.02 -8.39
C GLU A 454 12.93 10.70 -7.61
N LYS A 455 14.10 10.05 -7.60
CA LYS A 455 14.35 8.96 -6.65
C LYS A 455 14.55 9.55 -5.24
N VAL A 456 13.74 9.16 -4.26
CA VAL A 456 13.98 9.48 -2.84
C VAL A 456 15.29 8.82 -2.39
N THR A 457 15.45 7.57 -2.82
CA THR A 457 16.62 6.73 -2.59
C THR A 457 17.76 7.11 -3.54
N MET A 458 18.50 8.17 -3.20
CA MET A 458 19.92 8.33 -3.59
C MET A 458 20.80 7.32 -2.81
N TYR A 459 20.32 6.08 -2.70
CA TYR A 459 20.76 5.02 -1.80
C TYR A 459 22.25 4.73 -1.98
N HIS A 460 22.68 4.43 -3.21
CA HIS A 460 24.06 4.02 -3.47
C HIS A 460 25.06 5.12 -3.11
N SER A 461 24.86 6.37 -3.55
CA SER A 461 25.81 7.46 -3.27
C SER A 461 25.77 7.91 -1.80
N GLN A 462 24.59 8.03 -1.19
CA GLN A 462 24.46 8.52 0.19
C GLN A 462 24.95 7.47 1.19
N VAL A 463 24.58 6.19 1.02
CA VAL A 463 25.06 5.10 1.88
C VAL A 463 26.57 4.88 1.70
N TYR A 464 27.10 5.02 0.47
CA TYR A 464 28.55 5.02 0.26
C TYR A 464 29.25 6.12 1.06
N VAL A 465 28.81 7.37 0.95
CA VAL A 465 29.40 8.49 1.69
C VAL A 465 29.28 8.31 3.22
N THR A 466 28.19 7.74 3.72
CA THR A 466 27.99 7.49 5.14
C THR A 466 28.85 6.33 5.68
N LEU A 467 28.95 5.22 4.95
CA LEU A 467 29.63 4.01 5.44
C LEU A 467 31.10 3.90 5.05
N ALA A 468 31.53 4.51 3.94
CA ALA A 468 32.92 4.41 3.49
C ALA A 468 33.96 4.89 4.52
N PRO A 469 33.74 5.97 5.30
CA PRO A 469 34.66 6.36 6.37
C PRO A 469 34.78 5.30 7.47
N LEU A 470 33.65 4.70 7.88
CA LEU A 470 33.60 3.70 8.94
C LEU A 470 34.23 2.36 8.49
N LEU A 471 33.88 1.88 7.30
CA LEU A 471 34.43 0.63 6.77
C LEU A 471 35.92 0.74 6.43
N LYS A 472 36.43 1.93 6.10
CA LYS A 472 37.87 2.17 5.90
C LYS A 472 38.70 1.87 7.15
N GLU A 473 38.14 2.05 8.33
CA GLU A 473 38.79 1.78 9.62
C GLU A 473 38.53 0.36 10.13
N LEU A 474 37.38 -0.24 9.76
CA LEU A 474 36.90 -1.52 10.32
C LEU A 474 37.13 -2.75 9.42
N ASP A 475 36.86 -2.66 8.11
CA ASP A 475 36.98 -3.78 7.17
C ASP A 475 37.17 -3.29 5.72
N ALA A 476 38.40 -3.39 5.22
CA ALA A 476 38.77 -3.01 3.85
C ALA A 476 38.06 -3.85 2.77
N LYS A 477 37.72 -5.12 3.04
CA LYS A 477 36.97 -5.97 2.09
C LYS A 477 35.51 -5.56 2.02
N ALA A 478 34.90 -5.21 3.16
CA ALA A 478 33.55 -4.64 3.18
C ALA A 478 33.51 -3.28 2.47
N LEU A 479 34.55 -2.45 2.61
CA LEU A 479 34.67 -1.19 1.87
C LEU A 479 34.77 -1.41 0.35
N ASP A 480 35.57 -2.37 -0.11
CA ASP A 480 35.72 -2.64 -1.55
C ASP A 480 34.49 -3.34 -2.15
N TRP A 481 33.80 -4.17 -1.38
CA TRP A 481 32.47 -4.66 -1.72
C TRP A 481 31.48 -3.49 -1.84
N LEU A 482 31.42 -2.60 -0.84
CA LEU A 482 30.51 -1.45 -0.85
C LEU A 482 30.75 -0.57 -2.08
N LYS A 483 32.00 -0.21 -2.38
CA LYS A 483 32.36 0.54 -3.60
C LYS A 483 31.76 -0.08 -4.85
N ARG A 484 31.85 -1.40 -4.99
CA ARG A 484 31.35 -2.13 -6.15
C ARG A 484 29.82 -2.11 -6.23
N GLU A 485 29.14 -2.46 -5.14
CA GLU A 485 27.67 -2.49 -5.08
C GLU A 485 27.02 -1.09 -5.04
N THR A 486 27.80 -0.02 -4.84
CA THR A 486 27.34 1.38 -4.93
C THR A 486 27.92 2.18 -6.10
N SER A 487 28.67 1.55 -7.00
CA SER A 487 29.13 2.21 -8.22
C SER A 487 27.96 2.41 -9.20
N PRO A 488 27.93 3.51 -9.97
CA PRO A 488 27.03 3.61 -11.12
C PRO A 488 27.25 2.43 -12.07
N ILE A 489 26.15 1.89 -12.62
CA ILE A 489 26.25 0.94 -13.74
C ILE A 489 26.77 1.73 -14.94
N CYS A 490 27.99 1.39 -15.40
CA CYS A 490 28.67 2.00 -16.54
C CYS A 490 28.31 1.32 -17.86
#